data_AF-A0A1M5T8M8-F1
#
_entry.id   AF-A0A1M5T8M8-F1
#
_cell.length_a   1.000
_cell.length_b   1.000
_cell.length_c   1.000
_cell.angle_alpha   90.00
_cell.angle_beta   90.00
_cell.angle_gamma   90.00
#
_symmetry.space_group_name_H-M   'P 1'
#
loop_
_entity.id
_entity.type
_entity.pdbx_description
1 polymer ?
#
loop_
_entity_poly.entity_id
_entity_poly.type
_entity_poly.pdbx_seq_one_letter_code
_entity_poly.pdbx_strand_id
1 'polypeptide(L)'
;MTNTLHRFGTAETLKNDFIVFAMAGKGFNDEGALDKAKTFLRTAIKYRPINMGNALVNALYRPEKDLTFIKLYFVGRQEKTTYERLIDEIPGPGSAAVVFDDGAAASQFVREIKGLDLGLSINISALVDDVRGICGEVDITPHAVEYTLGFHGDTSRLPDRDTLSLSTMCGHGMVSPNFAKKMIDRVKEGRMAPEAAASCMAKFCVCGVFNTTRAMRVLNRVKKGE
;
A
#
# COMPACT_ATOMS: atom_id res chain seq x y z
N MET A 1 -4.10 -13.88 -1.58
CA MET A 1 -4.34 -12.80 -2.57
C MET A 1 -2.97 -12.34 -3.00
N THR A 2 -2.57 -12.67 -4.23
CA THR A 2 -1.16 -12.61 -4.66
C THR A 2 -0.71 -11.22 -5.12
N ASN A 3 -1.61 -10.24 -5.10
CA ASN A 3 -1.44 -8.94 -5.74
C ASN A 3 -0.30 -8.11 -5.13
N THR A 4 0.33 -8.49 -4.03
CA THR A 4 1.48 -7.75 -3.47
C THR A 4 2.78 -8.57 -3.46
N LEU A 5 2.72 -9.81 -3.94
CA LEU A 5 3.86 -10.74 -3.91
C LEU A 5 4.96 -10.37 -4.91
N HIS A 6 4.67 -9.57 -5.94
CA HIS A 6 5.70 -9.09 -6.88
C HIS A 6 6.51 -7.90 -6.36
N ARG A 7 6.35 -7.50 -5.09
CA ARG A 7 7.17 -6.44 -4.48
C ARG A 7 8.65 -6.79 -4.58
N PHE A 8 9.39 -5.94 -5.27
CA PHE A 8 10.83 -6.09 -5.44
C PHE A 8 11.58 -5.41 -4.30
N GLY A 9 12.53 -6.12 -3.67
CA GLY A 9 13.40 -5.58 -2.63
C GLY A 9 14.21 -6.68 -1.95
N THR A 10 15.15 -6.28 -1.10
CA THR A 10 15.82 -7.19 -0.16
C THR A 10 15.03 -7.19 1.16
N ALA A 11 15.37 -8.09 2.09
CA ALA A 11 14.74 -8.10 3.41
C ALA A 11 14.87 -6.72 4.11
N GLU A 12 16.02 -6.07 3.97
CA GLU A 12 16.27 -4.75 4.58
C GLU A 12 15.40 -3.66 3.95
N THR A 13 15.20 -3.69 2.63
CA THR A 13 14.41 -2.65 1.94
C THR A 13 12.91 -2.90 1.96
N LEU A 14 12.49 -4.12 2.28
CA LEU A 14 11.10 -4.52 2.51
C LEU A 14 10.69 -4.40 3.99
N LYS A 15 11.65 -4.18 4.89
CA LYS A 15 11.35 -3.89 6.30
C LYS A 15 10.43 -2.69 6.41
N ASN A 16 9.42 -2.79 7.28
CA ASN A 16 8.40 -1.76 7.48
C ASN A 16 7.47 -1.56 6.26
N ASP A 17 7.16 -2.64 5.55
CA ASP A 17 6.17 -2.67 4.47
C ASP A 17 5.03 -3.63 4.83
N PHE A 18 4.14 -3.18 5.72
CA PHE A 18 3.04 -3.98 6.23
C PHE A 18 1.73 -3.61 5.56
N ILE A 19 1.08 -4.57 4.91
CA ILE A 19 -0.21 -4.37 4.26
C ILE A 19 -1.18 -5.39 4.82
N VAL A 20 -2.27 -4.91 5.40
CA VAL A 20 -3.33 -5.77 5.93
C VAL A 20 -4.56 -5.62 5.05
N PHE A 21 -4.98 -6.74 4.46
CA PHE A 21 -6.20 -6.84 3.67
C PHE A 21 -7.30 -7.49 4.48
N ALA A 22 -8.53 -7.02 4.29
CA ALA A 22 -9.74 -7.68 4.74
C ALA A 22 -10.71 -7.86 3.56
N MET A 23 -11.24 -9.07 3.40
CA MET A 23 -12.18 -9.40 2.32
C MET A 23 -13.19 -10.43 2.79
N ALA A 24 -14.43 -10.32 2.32
CA ALA A 24 -15.42 -11.40 2.41
C ALA A 24 -15.31 -12.35 1.20
N GLY A 25 -15.39 -13.64 1.46
CA GLY A 25 -15.66 -14.67 0.47
C GLY A 25 -17.14 -14.63 0.04
N LYS A 26 -17.36 -14.45 -1.26
CA LYS A 26 -18.70 -14.43 -1.85
C LYS A 26 -19.46 -15.72 -1.56
N GLY A 27 -20.67 -15.61 -1.00
CA GLY A 27 -21.51 -16.74 -0.61
C GLY A 27 -21.09 -17.47 0.67
N PHE A 28 -20.07 -16.98 1.40
CA PHE A 28 -19.62 -17.59 2.66
C PHE A 28 -19.79 -16.65 3.87
N ASN A 29 -19.33 -15.41 3.75
CA ASN A 29 -19.35 -14.42 4.84
C ASN A 29 -19.58 -12.99 4.32
N ASP A 30 -20.25 -12.86 3.16
CA ASP A 30 -20.55 -11.59 2.48
C ASP A 30 -21.76 -10.83 3.05
N GLU A 31 -22.57 -11.48 3.89
CA GLU A 31 -23.62 -10.81 4.65
C GLU A 31 -23.03 -9.73 5.59
N GLY A 32 -23.51 -8.50 5.45
CA GLY A 32 -23.02 -7.34 6.21
C GLY A 32 -21.55 -6.97 5.91
N ALA A 33 -20.94 -7.50 4.84
CA ALA A 33 -19.51 -7.32 4.58
C ALA A 33 -19.11 -5.86 4.36
N LEU A 34 -20.02 -5.01 3.87
CA LEU A 34 -19.77 -3.57 3.77
C LEU A 34 -19.50 -2.95 5.14
N ASP A 35 -20.39 -3.17 6.12
CA ASP A 35 -20.26 -2.58 7.45
C ASP A 35 -19.07 -3.16 8.22
N LYS A 36 -18.80 -4.46 8.05
CA LYS A 36 -17.59 -5.12 8.56
C LYS A 36 -16.33 -4.48 7.97
N ALA A 37 -16.27 -4.24 6.67
CA ALA A 37 -15.15 -3.57 6.01
C ALA A 37 -14.98 -2.11 6.46
N LYS A 38 -16.08 -1.36 6.63
CA LYS A 38 -16.03 0.00 7.20
C LYS A 38 -15.50 -0.01 8.63
N THR A 39 -15.92 -0.97 9.45
CA THR A 39 -15.43 -1.15 10.83
C THR A 39 -13.94 -1.46 10.86
N PHE A 40 -13.46 -2.35 9.98
CA PHE A 40 -12.04 -2.63 9.79
C PHE A 40 -11.22 -1.37 9.47
N LEU A 41 -11.67 -0.57 8.49
CA LEU A 41 -10.99 0.67 8.10
C LEU A 41 -11.02 1.74 9.20
N ARG A 42 -12.16 1.92 9.90
CA ARG A 42 -12.27 2.86 11.02
C ARG A 42 -11.34 2.50 12.17
N THR A 43 -11.21 1.21 12.45
CA THR A 43 -10.29 0.69 13.48
C THR A 43 -8.84 1.02 13.15
N ALA A 44 -8.46 0.87 11.87
CA ALA A 44 -7.09 1.16 11.42
C ALA A 44 -6.67 2.60 11.71
N ILE A 45 -7.58 3.59 11.62
CA ILE A 45 -7.28 5.01 11.84
C ILE A 45 -6.57 5.26 13.18
N LYS A 46 -6.92 4.52 14.24
CA LYS A 46 -6.31 4.62 15.57
C LYS A 46 -4.79 4.40 15.54
N TYR A 47 -4.34 3.57 14.60
CA TYR A 47 -2.94 3.17 14.42
C TYR A 47 -2.22 3.95 13.32
N ARG A 48 -2.82 5.06 12.85
CA ARG A 48 -2.20 6.02 11.90
C ARG A 48 -1.60 5.35 10.65
N PRO A 49 -2.41 4.65 9.83
CA PRO A 49 -1.94 4.05 8.59
C PRO A 49 -1.40 5.13 7.65
N ILE A 50 -0.38 4.81 6.87
CA ILE A 50 0.18 5.75 5.88
C ILE A 50 -0.65 5.80 4.59
N ASN A 51 -1.40 4.74 4.30
CA ASN A 51 -2.27 4.64 3.15
C ASN A 51 -3.44 3.69 3.43
N MET A 52 -4.57 3.91 2.77
CA MET A 52 -5.76 3.06 2.84
C MET A 52 -6.47 3.04 1.49
N GLY A 53 -7.16 1.95 1.19
CA GLY A 53 -7.94 1.82 -0.03
C GLY A 53 -8.99 0.72 0.02
N ASN A 54 -9.81 0.72 -1.02
CA ASN A 54 -10.80 -0.31 -1.26
C ASN A 54 -10.86 -0.64 -2.76
N ALA A 55 -11.28 -1.84 -3.15
CA ALA A 55 -11.34 -2.23 -4.56
C ALA A 55 -12.33 -1.40 -5.40
N LEU A 56 -13.35 -0.80 -4.77
CA LEU A 56 -14.47 -0.15 -5.46
C LEU A 56 -14.39 1.38 -5.48
N VAL A 57 -13.52 1.97 -4.65
CA VAL A 57 -13.31 3.42 -4.59
C VAL A 57 -11.84 3.75 -4.61
N ASN A 58 -11.50 4.94 -5.12
CA ASN A 58 -10.12 5.39 -5.10
C ASN A 58 -9.58 5.46 -3.66
N ALA A 59 -8.31 5.06 -3.52
CA ALA A 59 -7.54 5.10 -2.29
C ALA A 59 -7.45 6.51 -1.65
N LEU A 60 -6.74 6.59 -0.53
CA LEU A 60 -6.48 7.84 0.18
C LEU A 60 -5.84 8.91 -0.71
N TYR A 61 -4.88 8.48 -1.54
CA TYR A 61 -4.25 9.31 -2.57
C TYR A 61 -5.04 9.18 -3.87
N ARG A 62 -5.59 10.29 -4.37
CA ARG A 62 -6.52 10.29 -5.51
C ARG A 62 -6.03 11.14 -6.67
N PRO A 63 -6.38 10.78 -7.91
CA PRO A 63 -6.23 11.68 -9.05
C PRO A 63 -7.01 12.96 -8.83
N GLU A 64 -6.42 14.09 -9.22
CA GLU A 64 -7.08 15.39 -9.19
C GLU A 64 -8.32 15.41 -10.08
N LYS A 65 -9.48 15.80 -9.53
CA LYS A 65 -10.70 16.01 -10.33
C LYS A 65 -10.60 17.25 -11.23
N ASP A 66 -10.15 18.36 -10.65
CA ASP A 66 -10.00 19.64 -11.34
C ASP A 66 -8.50 19.96 -11.50
N LEU A 67 -7.92 19.47 -12.60
CA LEU A 67 -6.53 19.70 -12.96
C LEU A 67 -6.42 20.64 -14.15
N THR A 68 -5.96 21.87 -13.89
CA THR A 68 -5.58 22.83 -14.93
C THR A 68 -4.07 22.86 -15.10
N PHE A 69 -3.58 23.31 -16.26
CA PHE A 69 -2.15 23.50 -16.51
C PHE A 69 -1.49 24.39 -15.44
N ILE A 70 -2.16 25.49 -15.07
CA ILE A 70 -1.69 26.44 -14.04
C ILE A 70 -1.55 25.72 -12.69
N LYS A 71 -2.57 24.99 -12.24
CA LYS A 71 -2.53 24.27 -10.97
C LYS A 71 -1.43 23.20 -10.95
N LEU A 72 -1.29 22.47 -12.06
CA LEU A 72 -0.22 21.48 -12.21
C LEU A 72 1.17 22.11 -12.16
N TYR A 73 1.37 23.26 -12.79
CA TYR A 73 2.67 23.94 -12.87
C TYR A 73 3.09 24.58 -11.55
N PHE A 74 2.19 25.31 -10.87
CA PHE A 74 2.53 26.06 -9.66
C PHE A 74 2.40 25.26 -8.37
N VAL A 75 1.44 24.31 -8.30
CA VAL A 75 1.08 23.61 -7.05
C VAL A 75 1.35 22.11 -7.15
N GLY A 76 1.30 21.56 -8.36
CA GLY A 76 1.41 20.13 -8.59
C GLY A 76 0.16 19.38 -8.13
N ARG A 77 0.31 18.05 -7.99
CA ARG A 77 -0.78 17.14 -7.61
C ARG A 77 -0.84 17.00 -6.08
N GLN A 78 -1.83 17.62 -5.44
CA GLN A 78 -1.99 17.62 -3.97
C GLN A 78 -3.24 16.86 -3.45
N GLU A 79 -4.12 16.35 -4.33
CA GLU A 79 -5.38 15.76 -3.86
C GLU A 79 -5.14 14.49 -3.02
N LYS A 80 -5.62 14.55 -1.77
CA LYS A 80 -5.65 13.48 -0.78
C LYS A 80 -7.01 13.60 -0.07
N THR A 81 -7.75 12.51 0.02
CA THR A 81 -9.04 12.49 0.72
C THR A 81 -8.84 12.27 2.22
N THR A 82 -9.89 12.43 3.03
CA THR A 82 -9.85 12.03 4.45
C THR A 82 -10.22 10.57 4.61
N TYR A 83 -9.87 9.98 5.75
CA TYR A 83 -10.18 8.58 6.03
C TYR A 83 -11.69 8.35 6.12
N GLU A 84 -12.41 9.26 6.75
CA GLU A 84 -13.86 9.21 6.93
C GLU A 84 -14.56 9.26 5.57
N ARG A 85 -14.16 10.21 4.71
CA ARG A 85 -14.73 10.34 3.37
C ARG A 85 -14.47 9.11 2.50
N LEU A 86 -13.27 8.52 2.59
CA LEU A 86 -12.97 7.28 1.88
C LEU A 86 -13.92 6.16 2.30
N ILE A 87 -14.16 6.01 3.61
CA ILE A 87 -15.00 4.95 4.19
C ILE A 87 -16.47 5.15 3.83
N ASP A 88 -16.95 6.40 3.82
CA ASP A 88 -18.34 6.72 3.54
C ASP A 88 -18.69 6.52 2.06
N GLU A 89 -17.75 6.75 1.15
CA GLU A 89 -17.95 6.59 -0.29
C GLU A 89 -17.98 5.13 -0.77
N ILE A 90 -17.64 4.13 0.07
CA ILE A 90 -17.59 2.72 -0.32
C ILE A 90 -19.00 2.22 -0.70
N PRO A 91 -19.25 1.84 -1.97
CA PRO A 91 -20.59 1.56 -2.46
C PRO A 91 -21.06 0.13 -2.17
N GLY A 92 -20.17 -0.78 -1.78
CA GLY A 92 -20.49 -2.19 -1.61
C GLY A 92 -19.35 -3.03 -1.05
N PRO A 93 -19.59 -4.34 -0.87
CA PRO A 93 -18.59 -5.26 -0.33
C PRO A 93 -17.44 -5.45 -1.33
N GLY A 94 -16.22 -5.20 -0.86
CA GLY A 94 -14.98 -5.33 -1.64
C GLY A 94 -13.77 -5.48 -0.72
N SER A 95 -12.58 -5.64 -1.29
CA SER A 95 -11.35 -5.72 -0.48
C SER A 95 -11.08 -4.39 0.20
N ALA A 96 -10.92 -4.37 1.52
CA ALA A 96 -10.34 -3.24 2.24
C ALA A 96 -8.84 -3.49 2.43
N ALA A 97 -8.03 -2.44 2.28
CA ALA A 97 -6.58 -2.52 2.44
C ALA A 97 -6.08 -1.35 3.29
N VAL A 98 -5.16 -1.64 4.21
CA VAL A 98 -4.48 -0.64 5.04
C VAL A 98 -2.98 -0.90 5.02
N VAL A 99 -2.19 0.18 5.01
CA VAL A 99 -0.73 0.12 4.93
C VAL A 99 -0.11 0.79 6.15
N PHE A 100 0.83 0.11 6.78
CA PHE A 100 1.62 0.61 7.89
C PHE A 100 3.12 0.55 7.56
N ASP A 101 3.85 1.54 8.07
CA ASP A 101 5.32 1.61 8.04
C ASP A 101 5.97 1.37 9.41
N ASP A 102 5.20 0.81 10.34
CA ASP A 102 5.65 0.43 11.66
C ASP A 102 5.05 -0.94 12.04
N GLY A 103 5.92 -1.84 12.51
CA GLY A 103 5.53 -3.18 12.90
C GLY A 103 4.69 -3.21 14.18
N ALA A 104 4.94 -2.29 15.12
CA ALA A 104 4.16 -2.21 16.35
C ALA A 104 2.72 -1.74 16.08
N ALA A 105 2.54 -0.71 15.25
CA ALA A 105 1.23 -0.28 14.77
C ALA A 105 0.48 -1.43 14.05
N ALA A 106 1.16 -2.17 13.18
CA ALA A 106 0.58 -3.33 12.50
C ALA A 106 0.17 -4.44 13.50
N SER A 107 1.03 -4.76 14.48
CA SER A 107 0.75 -5.78 15.51
C SER A 107 -0.46 -5.39 16.36
N GLN A 108 -0.52 -4.16 16.85
CA GLN A 108 -1.64 -3.67 17.64
C GLN A 108 -2.94 -3.66 16.84
N PHE A 109 -2.89 -3.26 15.57
CA PHE A 109 -4.05 -3.33 14.68
C PHE A 109 -4.54 -4.76 14.48
N VAL A 110 -3.65 -5.71 14.20
CA VAL A 110 -4.01 -7.13 14.05
C VAL A 110 -4.62 -7.69 15.35
N ARG A 111 -4.09 -7.30 16.51
CA ARG A 111 -4.67 -7.66 17.82
C ARG A 111 -6.10 -7.15 17.98
N GLU A 112 -6.37 -5.89 17.62
CA GLU A 112 -7.71 -5.32 17.73
C GLU A 112 -8.68 -5.98 16.73
N ILE A 113 -8.25 -6.23 15.49
CA ILE A 113 -9.07 -6.93 14.49
C ILE A 113 -9.40 -8.36 14.94
N LYS A 114 -8.46 -9.08 15.56
CA LYS A 114 -8.72 -10.39 16.17
C LYS A 114 -9.84 -10.30 17.22
N GLY A 115 -9.77 -9.30 18.10
CA GLY A 115 -10.78 -9.09 19.14
C GLY A 115 -12.16 -8.70 18.62
N LEU A 116 -12.22 -8.00 17.49
CA LEU A 116 -13.49 -7.61 16.84
C LEU A 116 -14.20 -8.77 16.13
N ASP A 117 -13.47 -9.84 15.79
CA ASP A 117 -13.98 -11.04 15.11
C ASP A 117 -15.01 -10.73 14.02
N LEU A 118 -14.63 -9.87 13.07
CA LEU A 118 -15.54 -9.37 12.02
C LEU A 118 -15.99 -10.48 11.04
N GLY A 119 -15.47 -11.70 11.19
CA GLY A 119 -15.72 -12.81 10.27
C GLY A 119 -15.18 -12.59 8.86
N LEU A 120 -14.28 -11.63 8.65
CA LEU A 120 -13.63 -11.35 7.36
C LEU A 120 -12.33 -12.14 7.23
N SER A 121 -11.98 -12.52 6.00
CA SER A 121 -10.68 -13.12 5.71
C SER A 121 -9.59 -12.06 5.75
N ILE A 122 -8.61 -12.24 6.62
CA ILE A 122 -7.47 -11.33 6.79
C ILE A 122 -6.24 -11.90 6.09
N ASN A 123 -5.57 -11.07 5.29
CA ASN A 123 -4.29 -11.39 4.67
C ASN A 123 -3.27 -10.29 5.01
N ILE A 124 -2.08 -10.69 5.46
CA ILE A 124 -0.99 -9.77 5.79
C ILE A 124 0.13 -10.00 4.78
N SER A 125 0.45 -8.97 4.00
CA SER A 125 1.62 -8.95 3.12
C SER A 125 2.74 -8.16 3.78
N ALA A 126 3.80 -8.86 4.18
CA ALA A 126 5.08 -8.34 4.65
C ALA A 126 6.13 -9.47 4.54
N LEU A 127 7.34 -9.25 5.09
CA LEU A 127 8.32 -10.33 5.25
C LEU A 127 7.74 -11.43 6.16
N VAL A 128 7.94 -12.69 5.79
CA VAL A 128 7.30 -13.82 6.48
C VAL A 128 7.72 -13.89 7.95
N ASP A 129 8.98 -13.62 8.27
CA ASP A 129 9.45 -13.65 9.66
C ASP A 129 8.83 -12.52 10.49
N ASP A 130 8.60 -11.33 9.89
CA ASP A 130 7.90 -10.24 10.55
C ASP A 130 6.43 -10.60 10.81
N VAL A 131 5.75 -11.22 9.83
CA VAL A 131 4.36 -11.70 9.99
C VAL A 131 4.27 -12.77 11.07
N ARG A 132 5.22 -13.73 11.11
CA ARG A 132 5.29 -14.74 12.17
C ARG A 132 5.48 -14.12 13.55
N GLY A 133 6.33 -13.09 13.65
CA GLY A 133 6.52 -12.33 14.88
C GLY A 133 5.20 -11.70 15.36
N ILE A 134 4.54 -10.94 14.48
CA ILE A 134 3.23 -10.33 14.77
C ILE A 134 2.21 -11.39 15.19
N CYS A 135 2.07 -12.47 14.41
CA CYS A 135 1.14 -13.55 14.69
C CYS A 135 1.41 -14.26 16.02
N GLY A 136 2.69 -14.44 16.40
CA GLY A 136 3.07 -14.97 17.70
C GLY A 136 2.67 -14.05 18.86
N GLU A 137 2.86 -12.73 18.73
CA GLU A 137 2.44 -11.76 19.75
C GLU A 137 0.93 -11.71 19.99
N VAL A 138 0.14 -12.00 18.95
CA VAL A 138 -1.33 -11.99 19.01
C VAL A 138 -1.93 -13.39 19.17
N ASP A 139 -1.11 -14.43 19.31
CA ASP A 139 -1.51 -15.82 19.43
C ASP A 139 -2.43 -16.27 18.27
N ILE A 140 -1.99 -16.04 17.04
CA ILE A 140 -2.65 -16.50 15.81
C ILE A 140 -1.69 -17.43 15.07
N THR A 141 -2.19 -18.58 14.62
CA THR A 141 -1.45 -19.43 13.67
C THR A 141 -1.91 -19.11 12.25
N PRO A 142 -1.02 -18.64 11.34
CA PRO A 142 -1.37 -18.45 9.94
C PRO A 142 -1.84 -19.75 9.30
N HIS A 143 -2.98 -19.73 8.62
CA HIS A 143 -3.55 -20.91 7.96
C HIS A 143 -2.88 -21.23 6.61
N ALA A 144 -2.30 -20.22 5.96
CA ALA A 144 -1.58 -20.35 4.69
C ALA A 144 -0.50 -19.27 4.57
N VAL A 145 0.54 -19.55 3.79
CA VAL A 145 1.61 -18.60 3.45
C VAL A 145 1.85 -18.65 1.95
N GLU A 146 1.78 -17.49 1.29
CA GLU A 146 2.10 -17.35 -0.13
C GLU A 146 3.52 -16.79 -0.27
N TYR A 147 4.36 -17.42 -1.10
CA TYR A 147 5.72 -16.96 -1.41
C TYR A 147 5.84 -16.54 -2.86
N THR A 148 6.65 -15.52 -3.12
CA THR A 148 7.16 -15.21 -4.45
C THR A 148 8.51 -15.87 -4.65
N LEU A 149 8.72 -16.50 -5.80
CA LEU A 149 10.05 -17.03 -6.19
C LEU A 149 10.95 -15.94 -6.79
N GLY A 150 10.41 -14.73 -6.98
CA GLY A 150 11.11 -13.61 -7.59
C GLY A 150 11.02 -13.59 -9.11
N PHE A 151 11.86 -12.78 -9.74
CA PHE A 151 11.93 -12.65 -11.18
C PHE A 151 12.84 -13.72 -11.78
N HIS A 152 12.35 -14.46 -12.77
CA HIS A 152 13.09 -15.48 -13.50
C HIS A 152 13.25 -15.12 -14.98
N GLY A 153 14.30 -15.64 -15.62
CA GLY A 153 14.62 -15.38 -17.03
C GLY A 153 15.69 -14.31 -17.21
N ASP A 154 15.61 -13.55 -18.30
CA ASP A 154 16.57 -12.48 -18.61
C ASP A 154 16.29 -11.22 -17.79
N THR A 155 16.83 -11.18 -16.57
CA THR A 155 16.67 -10.05 -15.65
C THR A 155 17.40 -8.78 -16.09
N SER A 156 18.23 -8.84 -17.14
CA SER A 156 18.91 -7.64 -17.69
C SER A 156 17.94 -6.67 -18.39
N ARG A 157 16.77 -7.18 -18.80
CA ARG A 157 15.70 -6.40 -19.44
C ARG A 157 14.78 -5.70 -18.45
N LEU A 158 14.90 -6.00 -17.16
CA LEU A 158 14.13 -5.34 -16.12
C LEU A 158 14.58 -3.89 -15.97
N PRO A 159 13.70 -2.98 -15.51
CA PRO A 159 14.11 -1.67 -15.06
C PRO A 159 15.21 -1.77 -14.00
N ASP A 160 15.97 -0.68 -13.83
CA ASP A 160 16.94 -0.59 -12.74
C ASP A 160 16.27 -0.83 -11.37
N ARG A 161 17.07 -1.22 -10.38
CA ARG A 161 16.58 -1.68 -9.07
C ARG A 161 15.65 -0.67 -8.38
N ASP A 162 15.89 0.63 -8.58
CA ASP A 162 15.16 1.68 -7.88
C ASP A 162 13.84 1.96 -8.57
N THR A 163 13.87 2.03 -9.90
CA THR A 163 12.66 2.05 -10.72
C THR A 163 11.78 0.83 -10.45
N LEU A 164 12.37 -0.37 -10.36
CA LEU A 164 11.65 -1.61 -10.09
C LEU A 164 11.08 -1.65 -8.66
N SER A 165 11.83 -1.16 -7.67
CA SER A 165 11.36 -1.08 -6.29
C SER A 165 10.14 -0.16 -6.17
N LEU A 166 10.07 0.94 -6.93
CA LEU A 166 8.93 1.86 -6.93
C LEU A 166 7.76 1.33 -7.76
N SER A 167 8.03 0.77 -8.94
CA SER A 167 7.00 0.26 -9.85
C SER A 167 6.19 -0.88 -9.22
N THR A 168 6.84 -1.76 -8.47
CA THR A 168 6.22 -2.95 -7.89
C THR A 168 5.41 -2.70 -6.62
N MET A 169 5.37 -1.48 -6.07
CA MET A 169 4.60 -1.19 -4.85
C MET A 169 3.08 -1.16 -5.08
N CYS A 170 2.59 -0.99 -6.31
CA CYS A 170 1.17 -1.13 -6.62
C CYS A 170 0.85 -2.59 -6.98
N GLY A 171 -0.21 -3.12 -6.35
CA GLY A 171 -0.51 -4.53 -6.44
C GLY A 171 -1.31 -5.02 -7.65
N HIS A 172 -2.04 -4.15 -8.34
CA HIS A 172 -2.89 -4.57 -9.46
C HIS A 172 -2.23 -4.33 -10.82
N GLY A 173 -1.79 -3.10 -11.07
CA GLY A 173 -1.27 -2.68 -12.37
C GLY A 173 0.21 -2.34 -12.38
N MET A 174 0.88 -2.40 -11.21
CA MET A 174 2.17 -1.73 -10.97
C MET A 174 2.11 -0.22 -11.30
N VAL A 175 3.04 0.56 -10.78
CA VAL A 175 3.25 1.92 -11.26
C VAL A 175 4.11 1.83 -12.53
N SER A 176 3.76 2.56 -13.59
CA SER A 176 4.52 2.54 -14.84
C SER A 176 6.02 2.79 -14.58
N PRO A 177 6.94 1.91 -15.04
CA PRO A 177 8.39 2.09 -14.84
C PRO A 177 8.91 3.42 -15.39
N ASN A 178 8.40 3.85 -16.56
CA ASN A 178 8.77 5.15 -17.15
C ASN A 178 8.33 6.32 -16.25
N PHE A 179 7.18 6.18 -15.59
CA PHE A 179 6.71 7.19 -14.66
C PHE A 179 7.54 7.20 -13.36
N ALA A 180 7.85 6.03 -12.79
CA ALA A 180 8.73 5.91 -11.62
C ALA A 180 10.12 6.50 -11.90
N LYS A 181 10.71 6.19 -13.05
CA LYS A 181 11.99 6.76 -13.50
C LYS A 181 11.93 8.29 -13.60
N LYS A 182 10.87 8.82 -14.22
CA LYS A 182 10.65 10.28 -14.29
C LYS A 182 10.55 10.94 -12.91
N MET A 183 9.95 10.26 -11.92
CA MET A 183 9.90 10.77 -10.54
C MET A 183 11.29 10.76 -9.89
N ILE A 184 12.08 9.69 -10.10
CA ILE A 184 13.47 9.61 -9.64
C ILE A 184 14.29 10.76 -10.23
N ASP A 185 14.24 10.97 -11.54
CA ASP A 185 15.02 12.01 -12.23
C ASP A 185 14.68 13.40 -11.67
N ARG A 186 13.37 13.70 -11.53
CA ARG A 186 12.92 14.98 -10.95
C ARG A 186 13.40 15.20 -9.52
N VAL A 187 13.49 14.15 -8.71
CA VAL A 187 14.00 14.25 -7.34
C VAL A 187 15.52 14.45 -7.33
N LYS A 188 16.26 13.72 -8.18
CA LYS A 188 17.72 13.89 -8.35
C LYS A 188 18.10 15.29 -8.81
N GLU A 189 17.35 15.84 -9.75
CA GLU A 189 17.54 17.19 -10.29
C GLU A 189 17.06 18.31 -9.33
N GLY A 190 16.53 17.96 -8.15
CA GLY A 190 15.98 18.94 -7.19
C GLY A 190 14.69 19.62 -7.66
N ARG A 191 14.07 19.14 -8.75
CA ARG A 191 12.82 19.69 -9.32
C ARG A 191 11.56 19.26 -8.54
N MET A 192 11.67 18.26 -7.67
CA MET A 192 10.56 17.76 -6.87
C MET A 192 11.04 17.22 -5.52
N ALA A 193 10.27 17.45 -4.47
CA ALA A 193 10.54 16.84 -3.15
C ALA A 193 10.20 15.32 -3.17
N PRO A 194 10.98 14.47 -2.47
CA PRO A 194 10.70 13.04 -2.34
C PRO A 194 9.28 12.72 -1.88
N GLU A 195 8.76 13.46 -0.90
CA GLU A 195 7.42 13.34 -0.33
C GLU A 195 6.34 13.56 -1.39
N ALA A 196 6.53 14.59 -2.22
CA ALA A 196 5.62 14.94 -3.31
C ALA A 196 5.65 13.89 -4.41
N ALA A 197 6.84 13.37 -4.76
CA ALA A 197 7.00 12.32 -5.76
C ALA A 197 6.36 10.99 -5.30
N ALA A 198 6.57 10.59 -4.05
CA ALA A 198 5.94 9.42 -3.45
C ALA A 198 4.41 9.54 -3.43
N SER A 199 3.89 10.68 -2.99
CA SER A 199 2.44 10.96 -2.97
C SER A 199 1.85 10.99 -4.38
N CYS A 200 2.59 11.48 -5.38
CA CYS A 200 2.18 11.48 -6.77
C CYS A 200 2.07 10.05 -7.33
N MET A 201 3.03 9.18 -7.03
CA MET A 201 2.99 7.76 -7.44
C MET A 201 1.86 6.98 -6.77
N ALA A 202 1.60 7.25 -5.48
CA ALA A 202 0.54 6.60 -4.74
C ALA A 202 -0.85 6.78 -5.37
N LYS A 203 -1.09 7.88 -6.09
CA LYS A 203 -2.35 8.17 -6.79
C LYS A 203 -2.69 7.20 -7.91
N PHE A 204 -1.68 6.55 -8.48
CA PHE A 204 -1.85 5.53 -9.51
C PHE A 204 -2.05 4.12 -8.91
N CYS A 205 -2.00 4.00 -7.59
CA CYS A 205 -2.36 2.78 -6.87
C CYS A 205 -3.82 2.87 -6.41
N VAL A 206 -4.75 2.47 -7.28
CA VAL A 206 -6.20 2.54 -7.01
C VAL A 206 -6.63 1.78 -5.75
N CYS A 207 -5.96 0.67 -5.43
CA CYS A 207 -6.26 -0.15 -4.26
C CYS A 207 -5.62 0.34 -2.95
N GLY A 208 -4.78 1.38 -2.99
CA GLY A 208 -4.25 2.04 -1.78
C GLY A 208 -3.17 1.26 -1.02
N VAL A 209 -2.51 0.30 -1.67
CA VAL A 209 -1.45 -0.52 -1.05
C VAL A 209 -0.05 0.08 -1.19
N PHE A 210 0.08 1.19 -1.92
CA PHE A 210 1.37 1.83 -2.16
C PHE A 210 1.95 2.41 -0.86
N ASN A 211 3.16 2.00 -0.50
CA ASN A 211 3.84 2.44 0.72
C ASN A 211 4.64 3.71 0.45
N THR A 212 4.08 4.86 0.84
CA THR A 212 4.70 6.18 0.62
C THR A 212 5.98 6.34 1.41
N THR A 213 6.09 5.83 2.64
CA THR A 213 7.32 5.87 3.45
C THR A 213 8.46 5.13 2.77
N ARG A 214 8.19 3.91 2.29
CA ARG A 214 9.18 3.13 1.55
C ARG A 214 9.60 3.84 0.26
N ALA A 215 8.66 4.39 -0.50
CA ALA A 215 8.97 5.17 -1.69
C ALA A 215 9.85 6.39 -1.38
N MET A 216 9.57 7.12 -0.29
CA MET A 216 10.40 8.24 0.16
C MET A 216 11.82 7.80 0.55
N ARG A 217 11.99 6.62 1.17
CA ARG A 217 13.35 6.08 1.46
C ARG A 217 14.14 5.85 0.18
N VAL A 218 13.53 5.21 -0.83
CA VAL A 218 14.17 5.01 -2.14
C VAL A 218 14.53 6.36 -2.78
N LEU A 219 13.59 7.30 -2.81
CA LEU A 219 13.77 8.63 -3.42
C LEU A 219 14.83 9.48 -2.70
N ASN A 220 14.94 9.37 -1.37
CA ASN A 220 15.98 10.07 -0.60
C ASN A 220 17.36 9.47 -0.83
N ARG A 221 17.47 8.14 -0.91
CA ARG A 221 18.73 7.45 -1.19
C ARG A 221 19.28 7.87 -2.56
N VAL A 222 18.44 7.80 -3.60
CA VAL A 222 18.85 8.22 -4.95
C VAL A 222 19.20 9.70 -5.07
N LYS A 223 18.59 10.57 -4.25
CA LYS A 223 18.92 12.00 -4.18
C LYS A 223 20.32 12.24 -3.61
N LYS A 224 20.77 11.40 -2.68
CA LYS A 224 22.11 11.47 -2.08
C LYS A 224 23.20 10.84 -2.96
N GLY A 225 22.82 10.13 -4.03
CA GLY A 225 23.75 9.39 -4.88
C GLY A 225 24.18 8.04 -4.30
N GLU A 226 23.40 7.51 -3.35
CA GLU A 226 23.58 6.22 -2.68
C GLU A 226 22.87 5.06 -3.41
#